data_AF-A0ABD2WMC4-F1
#
_entry.id   AF-A0ABD2WMC4-F1
#
_cell.length_a   1.000
_cell.length_b   1.000
_cell.length_c   1.000
_cell.angle_alpha   90.00
_cell.angle_beta   90.00
_cell.angle_gamma   90.00
#
_symmetry.space_group_name_H-M   'P 1'
#
loop_
_entity.id
_entity.type
_entity.pdbx_description
1 polymer ?
#
loop_
_entity_poly.entity_id
_entity_poly.type
_entity_poly.pdbx_seq_one_letter_code
_entity_poly.pdbx_strand_id
1 'polypeptide(L)'
;MRSSIVIDAPGLSVADDFVKCQSNNYNHNLYSRYYIISLSFCLLNPLVFLLHPLFRPCIVNFIFNFLCHIYLSIMNDLEDNGEFQVVKHSSRNKRRNNRPRVNSKFVADNKVVDNNVPVEEIFEKVQAASQKFHESPFRQTLLYELNKALRQLDSKGIIDIVCYGLGNFSEFNCPKYQLAALLTVKSTYSANVFVYDPLFTNNESQCLKLLNLNVIENNEEGKRLIQNHTTLVFMPHCSKQLINNFLYTNWSPLIKNCILLGNSWSDIECHTTDALFQQTIQYMYKLKPYVTEIKLQNNFQYPNTFSGTSIHIFTEEQLDKIPSDFWNKKPVLSRDYNDQEFIAA
;
A
#
# COMPACT_ATOMS: atom_id res chain seq x y z
N MET A 1 -51.77 -17.89 43.22
CA MET A 1 -51.40 -16.48 43.01
C MET A 1 -50.03 -16.21 43.59
N ARG A 2 -48.99 -16.19 42.76
CA ARG A 2 -47.85 -15.26 42.74
C ARG A 2 -46.83 -15.82 41.74
N SER A 3 -46.57 -14.99 40.75
CA SER A 3 -45.70 -15.16 39.60
C SER A 3 -44.22 -15.10 39.97
N SER A 4 -43.40 -15.96 39.35
CA SER A 4 -41.96 -15.74 39.19
C SER A 4 -41.57 -16.38 37.86
N ILE A 5 -41.25 -15.52 36.89
CA ILE A 5 -40.73 -15.90 35.57
C ILE A 5 -39.21 -16.05 35.75
N VAL A 6 -38.70 -17.25 35.52
CA VAL A 6 -37.27 -17.52 35.33
C VAL A 6 -37.07 -17.65 33.82
N ILE A 7 -36.23 -16.78 33.25
CA ILE A 7 -35.78 -16.87 31.87
C ILE A 7 -34.47 -17.65 31.89
N ASP A 8 -34.50 -18.91 31.47
CA ASP A 8 -33.31 -19.70 31.17
C ASP A 8 -32.82 -19.34 29.76
N ALA A 9 -31.57 -18.91 29.67
CA ALA A 9 -30.85 -18.75 28.39
C ALA A 9 -30.09 -20.05 28.08
N PRO A 10 -30.28 -20.70 26.92
CA PRO A 10 -29.41 -21.78 26.49
C PRO A 10 -28.14 -21.20 25.85
N GLY A 11 -26.98 -21.57 26.40
CA GLY A 11 -25.68 -21.29 25.82
C GLY A 11 -25.51 -21.97 24.47
N LEU A 12 -24.99 -21.22 23.48
CA LEU A 12 -24.49 -21.79 22.24
C LEU A 12 -23.01 -22.16 22.40
N SER A 13 -22.75 -23.45 22.27
CA SER A 13 -21.44 -24.09 22.24
C SER A 13 -20.71 -23.81 20.93
N VAL A 14 -19.57 -23.12 21.00
CA VAL A 14 -18.63 -22.88 19.88
C VAL A 14 -17.68 -24.08 19.68
N ALA A 15 -18.18 -25.31 19.82
CA ALA A 15 -17.32 -26.51 19.85
C ALA A 15 -17.40 -27.39 18.59
N ASP A 16 -18.40 -27.21 17.72
CA ASP A 16 -18.64 -28.18 16.63
C ASP A 16 -18.07 -27.79 15.26
N ASP A 17 -17.58 -26.56 15.07
CA ASP A 17 -16.93 -26.15 13.81
C ASP A 17 -15.41 -26.45 13.78
N PHE A 18 -14.83 -26.98 14.87
CA PHE A 18 -13.39 -27.22 14.98
C PHE A 18 -12.92 -28.55 14.35
N VAL A 19 -13.83 -29.45 13.96
CA VAL A 19 -13.46 -30.81 13.51
C VAL A 19 -13.40 -30.95 11.99
N LYS A 20 -13.80 -29.95 11.18
CA LYS A 20 -13.75 -30.05 9.71
C LYS A 20 -12.51 -29.46 9.03
N CYS A 21 -11.54 -28.93 9.78
CA CYS A 21 -10.28 -28.39 9.21
C CYS A 21 -9.03 -29.24 9.50
N GLN A 22 -9.17 -30.51 9.90
CA GLN A 22 -8.02 -31.40 10.14
C GLN A 22 -7.65 -32.32 8.96
N SER A 23 -8.15 -32.07 7.76
CA SER A 23 -7.69 -32.77 6.56
C SER A 23 -7.10 -31.80 5.54
N ASN A 24 -5.91 -31.29 5.83
CA ASN A 24 -4.86 -31.04 4.82
C ASN A 24 -3.55 -30.69 5.52
N ASN A 25 -2.54 -31.54 5.29
CA ASN A 25 -1.20 -31.48 5.85
C ASN A 25 -0.52 -30.12 5.59
N TYR A 26 -0.42 -29.26 6.61
CA TYR A 26 0.56 -28.18 6.65
C TYR A 26 1.17 -28.02 8.06
N ASN A 27 2.47 -28.32 8.13
CA ASN A 27 3.48 -28.03 9.14
C ASN A 27 3.04 -27.61 10.56
N HIS A 28 2.97 -28.60 11.45
CA HIS A 28 2.78 -28.48 12.90
C HIS A 28 3.87 -27.68 13.67
N ASN A 29 4.99 -27.32 13.03
CA ASN A 29 6.13 -26.64 13.67
C ASN A 29 6.07 -25.11 13.65
N LEU A 30 5.26 -24.49 12.79
CA LEU A 30 5.08 -23.02 12.81
C LEU A 30 4.12 -22.60 13.93
N TYR A 31 3.00 -23.31 14.09
CA TYR A 31 1.98 -22.98 15.09
C TYR A 31 2.49 -23.02 16.55
N SER A 32 3.44 -23.90 16.88
CA SER A 32 4.01 -23.95 18.23
C SER A 32 4.92 -22.75 18.55
N ARG A 33 5.64 -22.21 17.55
CA ARG A 33 6.46 -21.00 17.71
C ARG A 33 5.61 -19.73 17.83
N TYR A 34 4.49 -19.66 17.10
CA TYR A 34 3.53 -18.54 17.23
C TYR A 34 2.90 -18.46 18.63
N TYR A 35 2.60 -19.60 19.25
CA TYR A 35 1.99 -19.62 20.59
C TYR A 35 2.98 -19.21 21.70
N ILE A 36 4.25 -19.58 21.58
CA ILE A 36 5.28 -19.28 22.59
C ILE A 36 5.71 -17.80 22.56
N ILE A 37 5.75 -17.17 21.37
CA ILE A 37 6.05 -15.74 21.24
C ILE A 37 4.86 -14.88 21.73
N SER A 38 3.63 -15.32 21.45
CA SER A 38 2.39 -14.68 21.93
C SER A 38 2.30 -14.64 23.47
N LEU A 39 2.62 -15.76 24.15
CA LEU A 39 2.63 -15.79 25.62
C LEU A 39 3.76 -14.93 26.23
N SER A 40 4.91 -14.86 25.56
CA SER A 40 6.08 -14.13 26.09
C SER A 40 5.90 -12.61 26.04
N PHE A 41 5.16 -12.09 25.05
CA PHE A 41 4.87 -10.66 24.95
C PHE A 41 3.76 -10.20 25.91
N CYS A 42 2.77 -11.06 26.18
CA CYS A 42 1.73 -10.78 27.17
C CYS A 42 2.25 -10.74 28.62
N LEU A 43 3.39 -11.38 28.91
CA LEU A 43 3.98 -11.43 30.26
C LEU A 43 4.98 -10.32 30.56
N LEU A 44 5.38 -9.50 29.57
CA LEU A 44 6.46 -8.51 29.73
C LEU A 44 6.01 -7.05 29.91
N ASN A 45 4.70 -6.76 29.99
CA ASN A 45 4.28 -5.37 30.24
C ASN A 45 2.95 -5.26 31.00
N PRO A 46 2.97 -5.18 32.35
CA PRO A 46 1.76 -4.99 33.15
C PRO A 46 1.12 -3.59 32.99
N LEU A 47 1.73 -2.69 32.21
CA LEU A 47 1.27 -1.31 32.06
C LEU A 47 0.24 -1.09 30.94
N VAL A 48 -0.05 -2.11 30.11
CA VAL A 48 -1.05 -1.99 29.02
C VAL A 48 -2.50 -2.12 29.54
N PHE A 49 -2.70 -2.62 30.76
CA PHE A 49 -4.04 -2.82 31.34
C PHE A 49 -4.55 -1.68 32.24
N LEU A 50 -3.82 -0.57 32.36
CA LEU A 50 -4.13 0.49 33.35
C LEU A 50 -4.52 1.87 32.77
N LEU A 51 -4.98 1.93 31.52
CA LEU A 51 -5.51 3.16 30.92
C LEU A 51 -6.97 2.98 30.48
N HIS A 52 -7.87 3.35 31.39
CA HIS A 52 -9.25 3.86 31.22
C HIS A 52 -10.27 3.03 30.38
N PRO A 53 -11.55 2.88 30.79
CA PRO A 53 -12.51 1.98 30.13
C PRO A 53 -13.04 2.43 28.75
N LEU A 54 -12.32 3.31 28.04
CA LEU A 54 -12.74 3.83 26.73
C LEU A 54 -11.91 3.34 25.54
N PHE A 55 -10.85 2.55 25.75
CA PHE A 55 -10.13 1.94 24.64
C PHE A 55 -10.81 0.65 24.20
N ARG A 56 -11.55 0.73 23.08
CA ARG A 56 -12.15 -0.44 22.43
C ARG A 56 -11.04 -1.45 22.06
N PRO A 57 -11.26 -2.77 22.25
CA PRO A 57 -10.29 -3.81 21.90
C PRO A 57 -9.80 -3.77 20.45
N CYS A 58 -10.55 -3.13 19.54
CA CYS A 58 -10.18 -2.93 18.15
C CYS A 58 -8.94 -2.06 17.94
N ILE A 59 -8.68 -1.03 18.77
CA ILE A 59 -7.54 -0.11 18.58
C ILE A 59 -6.23 -0.77 19.03
N VAL A 60 -6.28 -1.54 20.12
CA VAL A 60 -5.11 -2.30 20.60
C VAL A 60 -4.77 -3.42 19.60
N ASN A 61 -5.77 -4.10 19.05
CA ASN A 61 -5.57 -5.06 17.95
C ASN A 61 -5.07 -4.40 16.66
N PHE A 62 -5.48 -3.17 16.36
CA PHE A 62 -5.00 -2.42 15.19
C PHE A 62 -3.50 -2.09 15.30
N ILE A 63 -3.07 -1.54 16.44
CA ILE A 63 -1.65 -1.23 16.69
C ILE A 63 -0.83 -2.53 16.71
N PHE A 64 -1.33 -3.58 17.34
CA PHE A 64 -0.64 -4.87 17.41
C PHE A 64 -0.50 -5.53 16.04
N ASN A 65 -1.57 -5.59 15.23
CA ASN A 65 -1.52 -6.17 13.89
C ASN A 65 -0.67 -5.33 12.93
N PHE A 66 -0.74 -4.01 13.01
CA PHE A 66 0.08 -3.11 12.18
C PHE A 66 1.56 -3.23 12.51
N LEU A 67 1.93 -3.26 13.80
CA LEU A 67 3.31 -3.47 14.23
C LEU A 67 3.82 -4.88 13.89
N CYS A 68 2.97 -5.91 14.01
CA CYS A 68 3.32 -7.27 13.56
C CYS A 68 3.52 -7.34 12.05
N HIS A 69 2.71 -6.64 11.25
CA HIS A 69 2.84 -6.64 9.79
C HIS A 69 4.10 -5.90 9.33
N ILE A 70 4.44 -4.79 9.98
CA ILE A 70 5.70 -4.07 9.75
C ILE A 70 6.90 -4.93 10.16
N TYR A 71 6.84 -5.55 11.34
CA TYR A 71 7.92 -6.42 11.83
C TYR A 71 8.11 -7.66 10.96
N LEU A 72 7.02 -8.28 10.49
CA LEU A 72 7.08 -9.42 9.55
C LEU A 72 7.58 -9.01 8.17
N SER A 73 7.25 -7.80 7.68
CA SER A 73 7.82 -7.28 6.44
C SER A 73 9.33 -7.07 6.57
N ILE A 74 9.77 -6.44 7.67
CA ILE A 74 11.19 -6.21 7.96
C ILE A 74 11.95 -7.53 8.14
N MET A 75 11.38 -8.50 8.86
CA MET A 75 12.05 -9.80 9.08
C MET A 75 12.11 -10.65 7.81
N ASN A 76 11.11 -10.59 6.94
CA ASN A 76 11.14 -11.31 5.66
C ASN A 76 12.09 -10.65 4.65
N ASP A 77 12.21 -9.31 4.65
CA ASP A 77 13.23 -8.60 3.86
C ASP A 77 14.67 -8.90 4.34
N LEU A 78 14.83 -9.32 5.59
CA LEU A 78 16.12 -9.77 6.16
C LEU A 78 16.43 -11.25 5.86
N GLU A 79 15.41 -12.10 5.68
CA GLU A 79 15.60 -13.54 5.35
C GLU A 79 15.92 -13.79 3.86
N ASP A 80 15.59 -12.85 2.96
CA ASP A 80 15.90 -12.94 1.52
C ASP A 80 17.35 -12.53 1.18
N ASN A 81 18.12 -12.06 2.17
CA ASN A 81 19.56 -11.79 2.07
C ASN A 81 20.35 -13.01 2.55
N GLY A 82 20.80 -13.84 1.61
CA GLY A 82 21.57 -15.05 1.89
C GLY A 82 22.81 -14.87 2.80
N GLU A 83 22.95 -15.83 3.72
CA GLU A 83 24.16 -16.34 4.36
C GLU A 83 24.99 -15.39 5.26
N PHE A 84 24.68 -15.39 6.56
CA PHE A 84 25.56 -14.82 7.60
C PHE A 84 26.76 -15.73 7.90
N GLN A 85 27.97 -15.30 7.54
CA GLN A 85 29.20 -15.83 8.11
C GLN A 85 29.43 -15.26 9.53
N VAL A 86 29.41 -16.13 10.54
CA VAL A 86 29.66 -15.77 11.94
C VAL A 86 31.16 -15.55 12.17
N VAL A 87 31.58 -14.30 12.30
CA VAL A 87 32.94 -13.97 12.78
C VAL A 87 32.93 -13.95 14.31
N LYS A 88 33.67 -14.90 14.93
CA LYS A 88 33.85 -14.97 16.38
C LYS A 88 34.67 -13.78 16.87
N HIS A 89 34.09 -12.94 17.73
CA HIS A 89 34.89 -12.10 18.62
C HIS A 89 34.62 -12.40 20.10
N SER A 90 35.76 -12.52 20.78
CA SER A 90 35.99 -12.88 22.18
C SER A 90 35.22 -12.02 23.18
N SER A 91 34.82 -12.68 24.27
CA SER A 91 34.18 -12.15 25.47
C SER A 91 34.93 -10.99 26.12
N ARG A 92 34.17 -10.02 26.69
CA ARG A 92 34.54 -9.26 27.90
C ARG A 92 33.34 -8.58 28.57
N ASN A 93 32.99 -9.15 29.74
CA ASN A 93 32.35 -8.63 30.95
C ASN A 93 31.20 -7.58 30.93
N LYS A 94 30.07 -8.04 31.48
CA LYS A 94 29.00 -7.26 32.12
C LYS A 94 29.53 -6.40 33.28
N ARG A 95 29.07 -5.14 33.40
CA ARG A 95 28.39 -4.63 34.62
C ARG A 95 27.58 -3.35 34.36
N ARG A 96 26.49 -3.26 35.13
CA ARG A 96 25.27 -2.42 35.02
C ARG A 96 25.43 -0.97 35.51
N ASN A 97 24.52 -0.14 34.97
CA ASN A 97 23.81 1.02 35.53
C ASN A 97 24.39 2.43 35.35
N ASN A 98 23.77 3.21 34.45
CA ASN A 98 22.94 4.37 34.82
C ASN A 98 22.15 4.84 33.57
N ARG A 99 20.82 4.94 33.69
CA ARG A 99 19.94 5.47 32.63
C ARG A 99 19.87 7.01 32.73
N PRO A 100 20.13 7.76 31.65
CA PRO A 100 19.41 8.98 31.37
C PRO A 100 18.22 8.68 30.45
N ARG A 101 17.09 9.34 30.69
CA ARG A 101 15.92 9.36 29.80
C ARG A 101 16.35 9.81 28.40
N VAL A 102 16.25 8.92 27.42
CA VAL A 102 16.33 9.30 26.00
C VAL A 102 14.91 9.65 25.57
N ASN A 103 14.67 10.93 25.30
CA ASN A 103 13.56 11.35 24.45
C ASN A 103 13.82 10.72 23.08
N SER A 104 13.10 9.65 22.74
CA SER A 104 13.08 9.14 21.37
C SER A 104 12.22 10.07 20.51
N LYS A 105 12.78 11.23 20.17
CA LYS A 105 12.42 11.90 18.92
C LYS A 105 12.93 10.99 17.80
N PHE A 106 12.08 10.08 17.33
CA PHE A 106 12.24 9.52 16.00
C PHE A 106 11.82 10.62 15.02
N VAL A 107 12.73 11.56 14.78
CA VAL A 107 12.76 12.25 13.50
C VAL A 107 13.31 11.20 12.54
N ALA A 108 12.49 10.73 11.62
CA ALA A 108 12.95 9.90 10.52
C ALA A 108 13.81 10.79 9.60
N ASP A 109 15.07 10.98 9.96
CA ASP A 109 16.13 11.31 9.01
C ASP A 109 16.33 10.07 8.13
N ASN A 110 15.41 9.82 7.20
CA ASN A 110 15.67 8.98 6.05
C ASN A 110 16.57 9.78 5.11
N LYS A 111 17.82 10.03 5.51
CA LYS A 111 18.85 10.34 4.53
C LYS A 111 18.91 9.12 3.63
N VAL A 112 18.53 9.30 2.37
CA VAL A 112 18.86 8.39 1.27
C VAL A 112 20.32 8.03 1.46
N VAL A 113 20.59 6.81 1.92
CA VAL A 113 21.95 6.29 1.90
C VAL A 113 22.21 6.13 0.42
N ASP A 114 23.01 7.04 -0.13
CA ASP A 114 23.46 6.98 -1.51
C ASP A 114 24.41 5.78 -1.62
N ASN A 115 23.80 4.58 -1.62
CA ASN A 115 24.44 3.38 -2.10
C ASN A 115 24.68 3.70 -3.57
N ASN A 116 25.92 4.08 -3.86
CA ASN A 116 26.36 4.62 -5.13
C ASN A 116 26.41 3.51 -6.20
N VAL A 117 25.30 2.79 -6.37
CA VAL A 117 25.10 1.71 -7.33
C VAL A 117 25.17 2.35 -8.71
N PRO A 118 26.08 1.90 -9.58
CA PRO A 118 26.22 2.45 -10.93
C PRO A 118 24.92 2.34 -11.72
N VAL A 119 24.66 3.31 -12.60
CA VAL A 119 23.43 3.37 -13.43
C VAL A 119 23.27 2.10 -14.26
N GLU A 120 24.38 1.55 -14.77
CA GLU A 120 24.42 0.33 -15.57
C GLU A 120 23.92 -0.87 -14.76
N GLU A 121 24.35 -1.01 -13.50
CA GLU A 121 23.93 -2.10 -12.63
C GLU A 121 22.43 -1.97 -12.26
N ILE A 122 21.95 -0.76 -12.00
CA ILE A 122 20.51 -0.50 -11.78
C ILE A 122 19.72 -0.92 -13.03
N PHE A 123 20.19 -0.52 -14.21
CA PHE A 123 19.53 -0.82 -15.48
C PHE A 123 19.48 -2.33 -15.75
N GLU A 124 20.58 -3.06 -15.54
CA GLU A 124 20.62 -4.52 -15.65
C GLU A 124 19.64 -5.21 -14.68
N LYS A 125 19.60 -4.76 -13.42
CA LYS A 125 18.64 -5.26 -12.41
C LYS A 125 17.20 -5.00 -12.83
N VAL A 126 16.89 -3.83 -13.38
CA VAL A 126 15.54 -3.50 -13.89
C VAL A 126 15.18 -4.36 -15.10
N GLN A 127 16.11 -4.62 -16.02
CA GLN A 127 15.87 -5.52 -17.14
C GLN A 127 15.58 -6.96 -16.69
N ALA A 128 16.39 -7.49 -15.77
CA ALA A 128 16.18 -8.83 -15.21
C ALA A 128 14.82 -8.93 -14.50
N ALA A 129 14.43 -7.91 -13.73
CA ALA A 129 13.11 -7.83 -13.11
C ALA A 129 11.99 -7.75 -14.15
N SER A 130 12.18 -7.00 -15.24
CA SER A 130 11.23 -6.86 -16.34
C SER A 130 11.01 -8.18 -17.07
N GLN A 131 12.06 -8.97 -17.31
CA GLN A 131 11.94 -10.31 -17.88
C GLN A 131 11.14 -11.25 -16.96
N LYS A 132 11.50 -11.31 -15.67
CA LYS A 132 10.77 -12.13 -14.69
C LYS A 132 9.30 -11.72 -14.56
N PHE A 133 9.02 -10.41 -14.58
CA PHE A 133 7.65 -9.91 -14.59
C PHE A 133 6.90 -10.31 -15.86
N HIS A 134 7.57 -10.26 -17.01
CA HIS A 134 6.99 -10.66 -18.30
C HIS A 134 6.49 -12.10 -18.32
N GLU A 135 7.25 -13.01 -17.68
CA GLU A 135 6.94 -14.43 -17.57
C GLU A 135 5.90 -14.74 -16.47
N SER A 136 5.60 -13.77 -15.60
CA SER A 136 4.69 -13.95 -14.48
C SER A 136 3.21 -14.02 -14.91
N PRO A 137 2.37 -14.80 -14.20
CA PRO A 137 0.92 -14.81 -14.45
C PRO A 137 0.28 -13.45 -14.12
N PHE A 138 0.89 -12.66 -13.24
CA PHE A 138 0.38 -11.33 -12.88
C PHE A 138 0.38 -10.36 -14.04
N ARG A 139 1.34 -10.46 -14.97
CA ARG A 139 1.30 -9.67 -16.20
C ARG A 139 0.00 -9.89 -16.97
N GLN A 140 -0.46 -11.14 -17.07
CA GLN A 140 -1.70 -11.46 -17.78
C GLN A 140 -2.91 -10.88 -17.03
N THR A 141 -2.96 -11.03 -15.71
CA THR A 141 -4.00 -10.43 -14.86
C THR A 141 -4.07 -8.92 -15.04
N LEU A 142 -2.92 -8.23 -14.96
CA LEU A 142 -2.83 -6.78 -15.10
C LEU A 142 -3.34 -6.31 -16.47
N LEU A 143 -2.84 -6.90 -17.56
CA LEU A 143 -3.23 -6.49 -18.91
C LEU A 143 -4.69 -6.84 -19.22
N TYR A 144 -5.18 -7.97 -18.73
CA TYR A 144 -6.58 -8.36 -18.91
C TYR A 144 -7.53 -7.36 -18.24
N GLU A 145 -7.28 -7.00 -16.98
CA GLU A 145 -8.14 -6.06 -16.25
C GLU A 145 -8.00 -4.63 -16.77
N LEU A 146 -6.81 -4.19 -17.21
CA LEU A 146 -6.64 -2.89 -17.89
C LEU A 146 -7.42 -2.82 -19.21
N ASN A 147 -7.36 -3.87 -20.04
CA ASN A 147 -8.13 -3.92 -21.29
C ASN A 147 -9.65 -4.00 -21.04
N LYS A 148 -10.08 -4.64 -19.96
CA LYS A 148 -11.47 -4.63 -19.52
C LYS A 148 -11.91 -3.23 -19.09
N ALA A 149 -11.10 -2.54 -18.28
CA ALA A 149 -11.32 -1.16 -17.89
C ALA A 149 -11.42 -0.22 -19.11
N LEU A 150 -10.51 -0.33 -20.07
CA LEU A 150 -10.56 0.46 -21.32
C LEU A 150 -11.87 0.27 -22.09
N ARG A 151 -12.34 -0.97 -22.23
CA ARG A 151 -13.63 -1.27 -22.87
C ARG A 151 -14.82 -0.65 -22.13
N GLN A 152 -14.79 -0.64 -20.80
CA GLN A 152 -15.84 -0.01 -19.99
C GLN A 152 -15.83 1.52 -20.08
N LEU A 153 -14.69 2.11 -20.43
CA LEU A 153 -14.54 3.55 -20.65
C LEU A 153 -14.69 3.97 -22.12
N ASP A 154 -15.03 3.04 -23.03
CA ASP A 154 -15.03 3.24 -24.49
C ASP A 154 -13.74 3.89 -25.02
N SER A 155 -12.60 3.50 -24.43
CA SER A 155 -11.29 4.03 -24.78
C SER A 155 -10.49 3.07 -25.64
N LYS A 156 -9.77 3.62 -26.62
CA LYS A 156 -8.94 2.87 -27.57
C LYS A 156 -7.54 2.55 -27.03
N GLY A 157 -7.13 3.13 -25.90
CA GLY A 157 -5.80 2.92 -25.33
C GLY A 157 -5.47 3.89 -24.22
N ILE A 158 -4.23 3.82 -23.73
CA ILE A 158 -3.69 4.71 -22.70
C ILE A 158 -2.67 5.62 -23.37
N ILE A 159 -2.92 6.94 -23.37
CA ILE A 159 -2.01 7.90 -24.02
C ILE A 159 -0.90 8.30 -23.06
N ASP A 160 -1.27 8.62 -21.82
CA ASP A 160 -0.34 9.06 -20.79
C ASP A 160 -0.44 8.17 -19.55
N ILE A 161 0.69 8.00 -18.88
CA ILE A 161 0.81 7.38 -17.57
C ILE A 161 1.48 8.37 -16.64
N VAL A 162 0.87 8.61 -15.48
CA VAL A 162 1.48 9.38 -14.39
C VAL A 162 1.72 8.42 -13.23
N CYS A 163 2.98 8.24 -12.85
CA CYS A 163 3.37 7.39 -11.75
C CYS A 163 3.90 8.23 -10.59
N TYR A 164 3.32 8.01 -9.42
CA TYR A 164 3.76 8.62 -8.16
C TYR A 164 3.99 7.53 -7.11
N GLY A 165 4.99 7.73 -6.26
CA GLY A 165 5.20 6.84 -5.12
C GLY A 165 5.77 5.47 -5.51
N LEU A 166 6.68 5.43 -6.48
CA LEU A 166 7.31 4.19 -6.92
C LEU A 166 8.28 3.64 -5.88
N GLY A 167 9.00 4.48 -5.14
CA GLY A 167 10.05 4.12 -4.17
C GLY A 167 11.44 3.86 -4.78
N ASN A 168 12.40 3.56 -3.90
CA ASN A 168 13.79 3.23 -4.26
C ASN A 168 13.86 1.81 -4.86
N PHE A 169 13.93 1.73 -6.18
CA PHE A 169 13.90 0.48 -6.95
C PHE A 169 15.28 -0.14 -7.18
N SER A 170 16.35 0.59 -6.90
CA SER A 170 17.71 0.06 -6.88
C SER A 170 17.96 -0.80 -5.64
N GLU A 171 17.41 -0.39 -4.49
CA GLU A 171 17.55 -1.05 -3.20
C GLU A 171 16.50 -2.15 -2.98
N PHE A 172 15.21 -1.87 -3.25
CA PHE A 172 14.13 -2.78 -2.87
C PHE A 172 13.51 -3.53 -4.06
N ASN A 173 13.04 -4.76 -3.82
CA ASN A 173 12.44 -5.59 -4.87
C ASN A 173 11.01 -5.18 -5.25
N CYS A 174 10.16 -4.82 -4.28
CA CYS A 174 8.80 -4.36 -4.55
C CYS A 174 8.74 -3.20 -5.57
N PRO A 175 9.40 -2.05 -5.33
CA PRO A 175 9.40 -0.91 -6.27
C PRO A 175 10.02 -1.27 -7.63
N LYS A 176 11.02 -2.16 -7.64
CA LYS A 176 11.65 -2.68 -8.88
C LYS A 176 10.70 -3.49 -9.74
N TYR A 177 9.88 -4.36 -9.15
CA TYR A 177 8.86 -5.11 -9.88
C TYR A 177 7.64 -4.26 -10.24
N GLN A 178 7.31 -3.24 -9.45
CA GLN A 178 6.32 -2.24 -9.84
C GLN A 178 6.78 -1.40 -11.04
N LEU A 179 8.07 -1.05 -11.12
CA LEU A 179 8.66 -0.43 -12.30
C LEU A 179 8.59 -1.37 -13.52
N ALA A 180 8.89 -2.65 -13.35
CA ALA A 180 8.72 -3.65 -14.41
C ALA A 180 7.27 -3.74 -14.93
N ALA A 181 6.28 -3.65 -14.03
CA ALA A 181 4.88 -3.56 -14.40
C ALA A 181 4.56 -2.28 -15.19
N LEU A 182 5.05 -1.13 -14.71
CA LEU A 182 4.89 0.16 -15.36
C LEU A 182 5.47 0.15 -16.79
N LEU A 183 6.67 -0.41 -16.98
CA LEU A 183 7.32 -0.57 -18.29
C LEU A 183 6.54 -1.52 -19.22
N THR A 184 5.93 -2.56 -18.66
CA THR A 184 5.05 -3.47 -19.42
C THR A 184 3.80 -2.74 -19.93
N VAL A 185 3.18 -1.88 -19.11
CA VAL A 185 2.03 -1.08 -19.53
C VAL A 185 2.45 -0.03 -20.56
N LYS A 186 3.56 0.68 -20.32
CA LYS A 186 4.14 1.65 -21.25
C LYS A 186 4.30 1.06 -22.65
N SER A 187 4.96 -0.09 -22.75
CA SER A 187 5.22 -0.76 -24.03
C SER A 187 3.96 -1.28 -24.70
N THR A 188 3.04 -1.88 -23.93
CA THR A 188 1.76 -2.39 -24.45
C THR A 188 0.92 -1.31 -25.11
N TYR A 189 0.84 -0.12 -24.50
CA TYR A 189 -0.03 0.96 -24.97
C TYR A 189 0.72 2.08 -25.71
N SER A 190 2.05 1.98 -25.86
CA SER A 190 2.90 3.04 -26.41
C SER A 190 2.70 4.39 -25.72
N ALA A 191 2.46 4.38 -24.41
CA ALA A 191 2.09 5.55 -23.63
C ALA A 191 3.32 6.42 -23.29
N ASN A 192 3.12 7.74 -23.18
CA ASN A 192 4.09 8.60 -22.52
C ASN A 192 4.03 8.35 -21.01
N VAL A 193 5.17 8.30 -20.34
CA VAL A 193 5.19 8.05 -18.90
C VAL A 193 5.91 9.18 -18.19
N PHE A 194 5.27 9.68 -17.15
CA PHE A 194 5.81 10.67 -16.24
C PHE A 194 5.93 10.06 -14.85
N VAL A 195 7.10 10.16 -14.24
CA VAL A 195 7.39 9.49 -12.97
C VAL A 195 7.92 10.48 -11.94
N TYR A 196 7.47 10.37 -10.70
CA TYR A 196 8.00 11.13 -9.58
C TYR A 196 7.96 10.32 -8.29
N ASP A 197 9.09 10.32 -7.60
CA ASP A 197 9.18 9.92 -6.21
C ASP A 197 10.33 10.70 -5.55
N PRO A 198 10.12 11.32 -4.38
CA PRO A 198 11.22 11.97 -3.65
C PRO A 198 12.32 11.00 -3.20
N LEU A 199 12.06 9.68 -3.17
CA LEU A 199 13.03 8.66 -2.82
C LEU A 199 13.99 8.29 -3.96
N PHE A 200 13.78 8.82 -5.18
CA PHE A 200 14.67 8.52 -6.30
C PHE A 200 16.07 9.09 -6.06
N THR A 201 17.08 8.24 -6.22
CA THR A 201 18.48 8.68 -6.29
C THR A 201 18.79 9.36 -7.63
N ASN A 202 19.94 10.02 -7.72
CA ASN A 202 20.43 10.59 -8.97
C ASN A 202 20.64 9.51 -10.04
N ASN A 203 21.21 8.36 -9.67
CA ASN A 203 21.48 7.25 -10.59
C ASN A 203 20.18 6.57 -11.03
N GLU A 204 19.20 6.44 -10.14
CA GLU A 204 17.86 5.97 -10.48
C GLU A 204 17.18 6.92 -11.47
N SER A 205 17.24 8.22 -11.23
CA SER A 205 16.70 9.23 -12.15
C SER A 205 17.35 9.17 -13.54
N GLN A 206 18.67 8.92 -13.60
CA GLN A 206 19.37 8.69 -14.87
C GLN A 206 18.93 7.38 -15.55
N CYS A 207 18.79 6.29 -14.78
CA CYS A 207 18.28 5.01 -15.29
C CYS A 207 16.85 5.15 -15.86
N LEU A 208 15.96 5.89 -15.18
CA LEU A 208 14.60 6.15 -15.67
C LEU A 208 14.62 6.90 -17.01
N LYS A 209 15.52 7.88 -17.19
CA LYS A 209 15.71 8.58 -18.47
C LYS A 209 16.20 7.63 -19.57
N LEU A 210 17.14 6.73 -19.27
CA LEU A 210 17.58 5.68 -20.23
C LEU A 210 16.45 4.74 -20.64
N LEU A 211 15.48 4.50 -19.75
CA LEU A 211 14.27 3.72 -20.03
C LEU A 211 13.19 4.51 -20.79
N ASN A 212 13.49 5.73 -21.26
CA ASN A 212 12.56 6.64 -21.94
C ASN A 212 11.35 7.00 -21.09
N LEU A 213 11.57 7.26 -19.79
CA LEU A 213 10.57 7.79 -18.86
C LEU A 213 10.87 9.28 -18.60
N ASN A 214 9.82 10.09 -18.48
CA ASN A 214 9.95 11.51 -18.16
C ASN A 214 9.97 11.68 -16.64
N VAL A 215 11.15 11.88 -16.06
CA VAL A 215 11.28 12.18 -14.63
C VAL A 215 10.79 13.61 -14.37
N ILE A 216 9.79 13.75 -13.50
CA ILE A 216 9.29 15.06 -13.07
C ILE A 216 10.30 15.64 -12.08
N GLU A 217 10.73 16.89 -12.29
CA GLU A 217 11.80 17.50 -11.49
C GLU A 217 11.30 18.12 -10.19
N ASN A 218 10.03 18.54 -10.15
CA ASN A 218 9.45 19.25 -9.01
C ASN A 218 8.36 18.41 -8.36
N ASN A 219 8.27 18.49 -7.03
CA ASN A 219 7.19 17.85 -6.29
C ASN A 219 5.85 18.52 -6.59
N GLU A 220 5.05 17.90 -7.46
CA GLU A 220 3.69 18.35 -7.77
C GLU A 220 2.68 17.98 -6.67
N GLU A 221 3.10 17.28 -5.61
CA GLU A 221 2.25 16.80 -4.51
C GLU A 221 1.04 15.98 -4.99
N GLY A 222 1.18 15.28 -6.12
CA GLY A 222 0.11 14.51 -6.75
C GLY A 222 -0.93 15.37 -7.49
N LYS A 223 -0.71 16.68 -7.63
CA LYS A 223 -1.67 17.64 -8.18
C LYS A 223 -1.51 17.85 -9.70
N ARG A 224 -1.33 16.76 -10.44
CA ARG A 224 -1.31 16.80 -11.90
C ARG A 224 -2.71 16.76 -12.48
N LEU A 225 -3.01 17.67 -13.40
CA LEU A 225 -4.25 17.67 -14.17
C LEU A 225 -4.18 16.64 -15.31
N ILE A 226 -5.20 15.82 -15.44
CA ILE A 226 -5.38 14.93 -16.59
C ILE A 226 -5.88 15.74 -17.80
N GLN A 227 -5.48 15.30 -18.98
CA GLN A 227 -5.91 15.89 -20.24
C GLN A 227 -7.19 15.23 -20.76
N ASN A 228 -7.71 15.71 -21.89
CA ASN A 228 -8.88 15.13 -22.54
C ASN A 228 -8.57 13.85 -23.33
N HIS A 229 -7.89 12.90 -22.69
CA HIS A 229 -7.61 11.56 -23.19
C HIS A 229 -7.32 10.61 -22.03
N THR A 230 -7.43 9.30 -22.29
CA THR A 230 -7.23 8.30 -21.24
C THR A 230 -5.83 8.38 -20.65
N THR A 231 -5.79 8.57 -19.34
CA THR A 231 -4.58 8.67 -18.53
C THR A 231 -4.62 7.60 -17.45
N LEU A 232 -3.56 6.78 -17.38
CA LEU A 232 -3.36 5.86 -16.27
C LEU A 232 -2.61 6.56 -15.15
N VAL A 233 -3.18 6.56 -13.97
CA VAL A 233 -2.53 7.03 -12.75
C VAL A 233 -2.05 5.80 -12.00
N PHE A 234 -0.74 5.61 -11.95
CA PHE A 234 -0.08 4.43 -11.40
C PHE A 234 0.52 4.75 -10.03
N MET A 235 -0.18 4.35 -8.97
CA MET A 235 0.13 4.69 -7.58
C MET A 235 -0.01 3.46 -6.66
N PRO A 236 0.68 2.33 -6.95
CA PRO A 236 0.63 1.16 -6.07
C PRO A 236 1.28 1.48 -4.73
N HIS A 237 0.67 1.07 -3.61
CA HIS A 237 1.17 1.32 -2.25
C HIS A 237 1.44 2.78 -1.90
N CYS A 238 0.91 3.71 -2.70
CA CYS A 238 1.11 5.13 -2.49
C CYS A 238 0.24 5.64 -1.34
N SER A 239 0.63 6.74 -0.70
CA SER A 239 -0.15 7.32 0.38
C SER A 239 -1.55 7.74 -0.09
N LYS A 240 -2.53 7.57 0.79
CA LYS A 240 -3.93 7.87 0.46
C LYS A 240 -4.12 9.37 0.23
N GLN A 241 -3.30 10.21 0.88
CA GLN A 241 -3.26 11.66 0.72
C GLN A 241 -2.82 12.04 -0.69
N LEU A 242 -1.88 11.32 -1.30
CA LEU A 242 -1.45 11.63 -2.67
C LEU A 242 -2.56 11.33 -3.68
N ILE A 243 -3.28 10.21 -3.48
CA ILE A 243 -4.50 9.91 -4.26
C ILE A 243 -5.56 11.00 -4.03
N ASN A 244 -5.75 11.43 -2.78
CA ASN A 244 -6.70 12.48 -2.44
C ASN A 244 -6.36 13.84 -3.09
N ASN A 245 -5.07 14.21 -3.17
CA ASN A 245 -4.60 15.41 -3.87
C ASN A 245 -4.82 15.32 -5.38
N PHE A 246 -4.61 14.14 -5.96
CA PHE A 246 -4.91 13.88 -7.37
C PHE A 246 -6.42 14.06 -7.65
N LEU A 247 -7.28 13.45 -6.84
CA LEU A 247 -8.74 13.57 -6.96
C LEU A 247 -9.22 15.00 -6.72
N TYR A 248 -8.61 15.72 -5.77
CA TYR A 248 -8.86 17.15 -5.55
C TYR A 248 -8.58 17.97 -6.81
N THR A 249 -7.44 17.72 -7.43
CA THR A 249 -7.01 18.47 -8.61
C THR A 249 -7.92 18.19 -9.79
N ASN A 250 -8.34 16.93 -9.94
CA ASN A 250 -9.19 16.45 -11.01
C ASN A 250 -10.67 16.33 -10.62
N TRP A 251 -11.14 17.18 -9.70
CA TRP A 251 -12.55 17.22 -9.24
C TRP A 251 -13.49 17.78 -10.32
N SER A 252 -13.69 17.01 -11.40
CA SER A 252 -14.52 17.37 -12.53
C SER A 252 -15.01 16.13 -13.30
N PRO A 253 -16.02 16.25 -14.18
CA PRO A 253 -16.45 15.16 -15.06
C PRO A 253 -15.33 14.56 -15.95
N LEU A 254 -14.22 15.28 -16.16
CA LEU A 254 -13.08 14.76 -16.91
C LEU A 254 -12.41 13.56 -16.23
N ILE A 255 -12.70 13.28 -14.95
CA ILE A 255 -12.22 12.10 -14.24
C ILE A 255 -12.60 10.78 -14.95
N LYS A 256 -13.61 10.79 -15.83
CA LYS A 256 -13.93 9.66 -16.71
C LYS A 256 -12.77 9.20 -17.60
N ASN A 257 -11.84 10.10 -17.88
CA ASN A 257 -10.63 9.81 -18.65
C ASN A 257 -9.52 9.20 -17.77
N CYS A 258 -9.75 8.97 -16.48
CA CYS A 258 -8.76 8.41 -15.55
C CYS A 258 -8.97 6.91 -15.34
N ILE A 259 -7.88 6.16 -15.42
CA ILE A 259 -7.77 4.81 -14.84
C ILE A 259 -6.80 4.95 -13.66
N LEU A 260 -7.24 4.71 -12.43
CA LEU A 260 -6.37 4.76 -11.25
C LEU A 260 -6.01 3.34 -10.80
N LEU A 261 -4.75 2.96 -11.01
CA LEU A 261 -4.18 1.73 -10.45
C LEU A 261 -3.48 2.09 -9.14
N GLY A 262 -4.00 1.61 -8.02
CA GLY A 262 -3.46 1.93 -6.69
C GLY A 262 -4.06 1.06 -5.60
N ASN A 263 -4.04 1.52 -4.37
CA ASN A 263 -4.58 0.78 -3.23
C ASN A 263 -6.08 0.56 -3.36
N SER A 264 -6.57 -0.59 -2.92
CA SER A 264 -8.00 -0.90 -2.83
C SER A 264 -8.72 0.09 -1.91
N TRP A 265 -9.68 0.82 -2.46
CA TRP A 265 -10.51 1.74 -1.66
C TRP A 265 -11.40 0.98 -0.69
N SER A 266 -11.85 -0.22 -1.07
CA SER A 266 -12.60 -1.10 -0.19
C SER A 266 -11.76 -1.57 1.00
N ASP A 267 -10.51 -1.99 0.76
CA ASP A 267 -9.61 -2.37 1.87
C ASP A 267 -9.31 -1.15 2.75
N ILE A 268 -9.12 0.04 2.18
CA ILE A 268 -8.90 1.28 2.95
C ILE A 268 -10.09 1.56 3.89
N GLU A 269 -11.30 1.49 3.37
CA GLU A 269 -12.55 1.72 4.10
C GLU A 269 -12.72 0.71 5.24
N CYS A 270 -12.47 -0.59 5.00
CA CYS A 270 -12.56 -1.62 6.03
C CYS A 270 -11.63 -1.40 7.24
N HIS A 271 -10.50 -0.71 7.06
CA HIS A 271 -9.49 -0.49 8.10
C HIS A 271 -9.51 0.93 8.69
N THR A 272 -10.46 1.78 8.28
CA THR A 272 -10.56 3.18 8.71
C THR A 272 -11.96 3.45 9.27
N THR A 273 -12.09 4.29 10.30
CA THR A 273 -13.43 4.72 10.74
C THR A 273 -14.02 5.68 9.72
N ASP A 274 -15.34 5.66 9.53
CA ASP A 274 -16.04 6.57 8.60
C ASP A 274 -15.67 8.05 8.85
N ALA A 275 -15.62 8.46 10.12
CA ALA A 275 -15.26 9.82 10.49
C ALA A 275 -13.82 10.19 10.07
N LEU A 276 -12.86 9.28 10.27
CA LEU A 276 -11.48 9.51 9.87
C LEU A 276 -11.34 9.48 8.33
N PHE A 277 -12.03 8.55 7.67
CA PHE A 277 -12.03 8.42 6.21
C PHE A 277 -12.58 9.69 5.54
N GLN A 278 -13.67 10.25 6.08
CA GLN A 278 -14.22 11.54 5.65
C GLN A 278 -13.27 12.72 5.90
N GLN A 279 -12.52 12.73 6.99
CA GLN A 279 -11.66 13.86 7.36
C GLN A 279 -10.34 13.89 6.59
N THR A 280 -9.71 12.73 6.39
CA THR A 280 -8.37 12.64 5.79
C THR A 280 -8.41 12.44 4.28
N ILE A 281 -9.40 11.70 3.77
CA ILE A 281 -9.51 11.34 2.34
C ILE A 281 -10.92 11.54 1.78
N GLN A 282 -11.46 12.73 2.06
CA GLN A 282 -12.80 13.18 1.65
C GLN A 282 -13.14 13.01 0.16
N TYR A 283 -12.17 13.14 -0.75
CA TYR A 283 -12.43 13.04 -2.19
C TYR A 283 -12.69 11.60 -2.59
N MET A 284 -11.91 10.67 -2.03
CA MET A 284 -12.11 9.24 -2.16
C MET A 284 -13.48 8.84 -1.59
N TYR A 285 -13.79 9.31 -0.38
CA TYR A 285 -15.07 9.06 0.28
C TYR A 285 -16.27 9.48 -0.60
N LYS A 286 -16.24 10.70 -1.14
CA LYS A 286 -17.33 11.24 -1.96
C LYS A 286 -17.48 10.53 -3.32
N LEU A 287 -16.38 10.04 -3.91
CA LEU A 287 -16.40 9.34 -5.20
C LEU A 287 -16.64 7.83 -5.07
N LYS A 288 -16.48 7.24 -3.88
CA LYS A 288 -16.64 5.80 -3.64
C LYS A 288 -17.97 5.22 -4.16
N PRO A 289 -19.13 5.91 -4.06
CA PRO A 289 -20.37 5.39 -4.65
C PRO A 289 -20.42 5.40 -6.19
N TYR A 290 -19.54 6.18 -6.83
CA TYR A 290 -19.55 6.45 -8.27
C TYR A 290 -18.32 5.88 -8.99
N VAL A 291 -17.52 5.06 -8.30
CA VAL A 291 -16.32 4.42 -8.85
C VAL A 291 -16.56 2.93 -9.02
N THR A 292 -16.08 2.37 -10.12
CA THR A 292 -15.98 0.92 -10.29
C THR A 292 -14.58 0.49 -9.86
N GLU A 293 -14.49 -0.27 -8.78
CA GLU A 293 -13.24 -0.83 -8.27
C GLU A 293 -13.10 -2.29 -8.73
N ILE A 294 -11.97 -2.60 -9.34
CA ILE A 294 -11.59 -3.92 -9.85
C ILE A 294 -10.36 -4.37 -9.08
N LYS A 295 -10.56 -5.27 -8.10
CA LYS A 295 -9.46 -5.82 -7.30
C LYS A 295 -8.60 -6.74 -8.16
N LEU A 296 -7.29 -6.49 -8.20
CA LEU A 296 -6.37 -7.35 -8.95
C LEU A 296 -6.07 -8.60 -8.14
N GLN A 297 -6.18 -9.77 -8.78
CA GLN A 297 -5.71 -11.01 -8.18
C GLN A 297 -4.19 -10.97 -8.07
N ASN A 298 -3.67 -11.02 -6.85
CA ASN A 298 -2.23 -11.09 -6.62
C ASN A 298 -1.73 -12.52 -6.75
N ASN A 299 -1.41 -12.91 -7.98
CA ASN A 299 -0.78 -14.19 -8.34
C ASN A 299 0.72 -14.00 -8.66
N PHE A 300 1.34 -12.92 -8.19
CA PHE A 300 2.76 -12.68 -8.38
C PHE A 300 3.60 -13.45 -7.36
N GLN A 301 4.81 -13.85 -7.74
CA GLN A 301 5.68 -14.68 -6.89
C GLN A 301 6.14 -13.98 -5.60
N TYR A 302 6.12 -12.65 -5.58
CA TYR A 302 6.39 -11.83 -4.41
C TYR A 302 5.08 -11.20 -3.90
N PRO A 303 4.43 -11.78 -2.87
CA PRO A 303 3.09 -11.39 -2.48
C PRO A 303 2.97 -9.91 -2.07
N ASN A 304 4.03 -9.32 -1.51
CA ASN A 304 3.95 -7.94 -1.03
C ASN A 304 3.97 -6.90 -2.17
N THR A 305 4.45 -7.26 -3.37
CA THR A 305 4.64 -6.30 -4.47
C THR A 305 3.34 -5.69 -4.98
N PHE A 306 2.29 -6.50 -5.14
CA PHE A 306 0.99 -6.09 -5.68
C PHE A 306 -0.18 -6.40 -4.74
N SER A 307 0.11 -6.64 -3.46
CA SER A 307 -0.92 -6.83 -2.43
C SER A 307 -1.84 -5.62 -2.38
N GLY A 308 -3.14 -5.83 -2.18
CA GLY A 308 -4.11 -4.73 -2.04
C GLY A 308 -4.22 -3.79 -3.26
N THR A 309 -3.67 -4.15 -4.42
CA THR A 309 -3.73 -3.30 -5.62
C THR A 309 -5.07 -3.49 -6.36
N SER A 310 -5.69 -2.39 -6.78
CA SER A 310 -6.95 -2.36 -7.52
C SER A 310 -6.91 -1.31 -8.63
N ILE A 311 -7.68 -1.55 -9.68
CA ILE A 311 -7.97 -0.58 -10.74
C ILE A 311 -9.29 0.11 -10.42
N HIS A 312 -9.32 1.43 -10.53
CA HIS A 312 -10.50 2.25 -10.30
C HIS A 312 -10.81 3.02 -11.58
N ILE A 313 -12.06 2.91 -12.03
CA ILE A 313 -12.55 3.62 -13.22
C ILE A 313 -13.86 4.35 -12.93
N PHE A 314 -14.10 5.41 -13.69
CA PHE A 314 -15.25 6.28 -13.58
C PHE A 314 -16.05 6.22 -14.88
N THR A 315 -16.96 5.24 -14.99
CA THR A 315 -17.76 5.07 -16.20
C THR A 315 -18.82 6.17 -16.32
N GLU A 316 -19.22 6.51 -17.54
CA GLU A 316 -20.28 7.51 -17.76
C GLU A 316 -21.57 7.14 -17.02
N GLU A 317 -21.94 5.85 -17.03
CA GLU A 317 -23.11 5.34 -16.29
C GLU A 317 -23.08 5.67 -14.79
N GLN A 318 -21.91 5.61 -14.14
CA GLN A 318 -21.79 5.96 -12.72
C GLN A 318 -21.74 7.47 -12.50
N LEU A 319 -21.09 8.20 -13.40
CA LEU A 319 -20.99 9.66 -13.31
C LEU A 319 -22.33 10.35 -13.61
N ASP A 320 -23.20 9.77 -14.42
CA ASP A 320 -24.54 10.29 -14.70
C ASP A 320 -25.46 10.25 -13.45
N LYS A 321 -25.12 9.41 -12.46
CA LYS A 321 -25.83 9.32 -11.18
C LYS A 321 -25.40 10.42 -10.20
N ILE A 322 -24.39 11.22 -10.55
CA ILE A 322 -23.86 12.30 -9.69
C ILE A 322 -24.79 13.52 -9.74
N PRO A 323 -25.13 14.13 -8.59
CA PRO A 323 -25.88 15.38 -8.54
C PRO A 323 -25.18 16.52 -9.31
N SER A 324 -25.96 17.40 -9.96
CA SER A 324 -25.43 18.49 -10.79
C SER A 324 -24.55 19.49 -10.03
N ASP A 325 -24.71 19.61 -8.72
CA ASP A 325 -23.95 20.50 -7.84
C ASP A 325 -22.71 19.84 -7.22
N PHE A 326 -22.49 18.54 -7.42
CA PHE A 326 -21.40 17.77 -6.81
C PHE A 326 -20.01 18.34 -7.13
N TRP A 327 -19.76 18.65 -8.40
CA TRP A 327 -18.49 19.22 -8.85
C TRP A 327 -18.30 20.67 -8.39
N ASN A 328 -19.40 21.42 -8.27
CA ASN A 328 -19.40 22.80 -7.78
C ASN A 328 -19.10 22.87 -6.27
N LYS A 329 -19.53 21.85 -5.51
CA LYS A 329 -19.26 21.70 -4.07
C LYS A 329 -17.89 21.06 -3.81
N LYS A 330 -16.84 21.62 -4.42
CA LYS A 330 -15.46 21.20 -4.21
C LYS A 330 -15.06 21.45 -2.75
N PRO A 331 -14.75 20.39 -1.96
CA PRO A 331 -14.32 20.58 -0.59
C PRO A 331 -13.02 21.40 -0.47
N VAL A 332 -12.74 21.90 0.73
CA VAL A 332 -11.42 22.48 1.01
C VAL A 332 -10.46 21.32 1.24
N LEU A 333 -9.35 21.28 0.50
CA LEU A 333 -8.30 20.28 0.75
C LEU A 333 -7.72 20.50 2.15
N SER A 334 -7.97 19.57 3.08
CA SER A 334 -7.34 19.58 4.40
C SER A 334 -5.85 19.34 4.21
N ARG A 335 -5.03 20.28 4.66
CA ARG A 335 -3.59 20.09 4.80
C ARG A 335 -3.35 19.69 6.24
N ASP A 336 -3.54 18.43 6.57
CA ASP A 336 -3.16 17.97 7.91
C ASP A 336 -1.65 17.76 7.93
N TYR A 337 -0.92 18.82 8.33
CA TYR A 337 0.54 18.79 8.42
C TYR A 337 1.08 17.80 9.47
N ASN A 338 0.19 17.11 10.21
CA ASN A 338 0.54 16.09 11.19
C ASN A 338 0.44 14.66 10.67
N ASP A 339 -0.03 14.43 9.44
CA ASP A 339 -0.02 13.10 8.83
C ASP A 339 1.42 12.75 8.42
N GLN A 340 1.99 11.73 9.07
CA GLN A 340 3.33 11.18 8.77
C GLN A 340 3.47 10.58 7.35
N GLU A 341 2.40 10.60 6.54
CA GLU A 341 2.37 10.09 5.17
C GLU A 341 2.74 11.15 4.10
N PHE A 342 3.03 12.39 4.51
CA PHE A 342 3.74 13.32 3.64
C PHE A 342 5.19 12.86 3.50
N ILE A 343 5.54 12.26 2.36
CA ILE A 343 6.93 12.13 1.97
C ILE A 343 7.43 13.54 1.65
N ALA A 344 7.89 14.23 2.69
CA ALA A 344 8.62 15.48 2.56
C ALA A 344 9.97 15.20 1.89
N ALA A 345 10.33 16.07 0.96
CA ALA A 345 11.60 16.05 0.24
C ALA A 345 12.81 16.19 1.19
#